data_AF-A0A2B7WN08-F1
#
_entry.id   AF-A0A2B7WN08-F1
#
_cell.length_a   1.000
_cell.length_b   1.000
_cell.length_c   1.000
_cell.angle_alpha   90.00
_cell.angle_beta   90.00
_cell.angle_gamma   90.00
#
_symmetry.space_group_name_H-M   'P 1'
#
loop_
_entity.id
_entity.type
_entity.pdbx_description
1 polymer ?
#
loop_
_entity_poly.entity_id
_entity_poly.type
_entity_poly.pdbx_seq_one_letter_code
_entity_poly.pdbx_strand_id
1 'polypeptide(L)' 'MPLVVPNVSNSDKADWAAKLLGKKLSESTSDNVSFAKKDLPPAHRVVKPGEAVSMDYRPER' A
#
# COMPACT_ATOMS: atom_id res chain seq x y z
N MET A 1 20.50 -3.87 18.75
CA MET A 1 19.71 -5.05 18.36
C MET A 1 19.66 -5.09 16.85
N PRO A 2 20.03 -6.19 16.18
CA PRO A 2 19.85 -6.30 14.74
C PRO A 2 18.34 -6.20 14.43
N LEU A 3 17.96 -5.30 13.52
CA LEU A 3 16.59 -5.21 13.05
C LEU A 3 16.30 -6.47 12.24
N VAL A 4 15.48 -7.37 12.79
CA VAL A 4 14.99 -8.54 12.07
C VAL A 4 14.08 -8.02 10.96
N VAL A 5 14.62 -7.93 9.75
CA VAL A 5 13.83 -7.73 8.54
C VAL A 5 12.97 -8.97 8.34
N PRO A 6 11.63 -8.86 8.33
CA PRO A 6 10.77 -9.99 8.05
C PRO A 6 11.20 -10.59 6.71
N ASN A 7 11.33 -11.92 6.68
CA ASN A 7 11.54 -12.69 5.48
C ASN A 7 10.51 -12.24 4.43
N VAL A 8 10.94 -11.44 3.45
CA VAL A 8 10.11 -10.95 2.36
C VAL A 8 9.88 -12.15 1.47
N SER A 9 8.86 -12.95 1.81
CA SER A 9 8.26 -13.86 0.84
C SER A 9 7.93 -13.02 -0.38
N ASN A 10 8.45 -13.42 -1.54
CA ASN A 10 8.35 -12.77 -2.84
C ASN A 10 6.87 -12.69 -3.28
N SER A 11 6.12 -11.83 -2.59
CA SER A 11 4.68 -11.72 -2.60
C SER A 11 4.38 -10.25 -2.75
N ASP A 12 3.52 -9.91 -3.70
CA ASP A 12 3.23 -8.52 -4.08
C ASP A 12 2.80 -7.66 -2.87
N LYS A 13 2.18 -8.30 -1.86
CA LYS A 13 1.79 -7.65 -0.60
C LYS A 13 2.97 -7.06 0.17
N ALA A 14 4.10 -7.77 0.23
CA ALA A 14 5.27 -7.31 0.98
C ALA A 14 5.96 -6.13 0.27
N ASP A 15 5.99 -6.15 -1.06
CA ASP A 15 6.53 -5.06 -1.87
C ASP A 15 5.69 -3.78 -1.72
N TRP A 16 4.36 -3.91 -1.72
CA TRP A 16 3.47 -2.78 -1.46
C TRP A 16 3.57 -2.25 -0.03
N ALA A 17 3.72 -3.15 0.95
CA ALA A 17 3.94 -2.76 2.35
C ALA A 17 5.22 -1.92 2.49
N ALA A 18 6.33 -2.33 1.88
CA ALA A 18 7.58 -1.57 1.90
C ALA A 18 7.46 -0.19 1.22
N LYS A 19 6.62 -0.07 0.18
CA LYS A 19 6.40 1.20 -0.54
C LYS A 19 5.50 2.18 0.21
N LEU A 20 4.45 1.69 0.86
CA LEU A 20 3.36 2.52 1.40
C LEU A 20 3.43 2.76 2.91
N LEU A 21 3.96 1.81 3.69
CA LEU A 21 3.97 1.94 5.15
C LEU A 21 4.79 3.15 5.59
N GLY A 22 4.19 4.00 6.42
CA GLY A 22 4.82 5.22 6.94
C GLY A 22 4.75 6.42 6.00
N LYS A 23 4.28 6.27 4.75
CA LYS A 23 4.13 7.37 3.79
C LYS A 23 2.70 7.93 3.78
N LYS A 24 2.57 9.23 3.48
CA LYS A 24 1.28 9.89 3.25
C LYS A 24 0.86 9.78 1.79
N LEU A 25 -0.41 9.48 1.52
CA LEU A 25 -0.94 9.52 0.16
C LEU A 25 -1.11 10.98 -0.30
N SER A 26 -0.54 11.33 -1.45
CA SER A 26 -0.64 12.65 -2.09
C SER A 26 -1.28 12.53 -3.47
N GLU A 27 -1.82 13.61 -4.02
CA GLU A 27 -2.44 13.59 -5.35
C GLU A 27 -1.41 13.51 -6.49
N SER A 28 -0.20 14.06 -6.29
CA SER A 28 0.71 14.36 -7.41
C SER A 28 2.17 13.97 -7.20
N THR A 29 2.66 13.88 -5.95
CA THR A 29 4.10 13.80 -5.69
C THR A 29 4.47 12.57 -4.86
N SER A 30 5.42 11.81 -5.38
CA SER A 30 6.02 10.66 -4.72
C SER A 30 7.38 11.08 -4.17
N ASP A 31 7.50 11.12 -2.85
CA ASP A 31 8.69 11.55 -2.14
C ASP A 31 9.11 10.49 -1.10
N ASN A 32 10.07 10.82 -0.25
CA ASN A 32 10.44 9.95 0.87
C ASN A 32 9.27 9.80 1.87
N VAL A 33 8.52 10.89 2.09
CA VAL A 33 7.43 10.97 3.09
C VAL A 33 6.04 10.77 2.47
N SER A 34 5.91 10.88 1.16
CA SER A 34 4.62 10.78 0.45
C SER A 34 4.64 9.82 -0.73
N PHE A 35 3.48 9.29 -1.07
CA PHE A 35 3.27 8.40 -2.21
C PHE A 35 2.13 8.96 -3.08
N ALA A 36 2.36 9.12 -4.38
CA ALA A 36 1.36 9.70 -5.28
C ALA A 36 0.27 8.69 -5.63
N LYS A 37 -1.00 9.14 -5.65
CA LYS A 37 -2.13 8.31 -6.10
C LYS A 37 -2.02 7.89 -7.57
N LYS A 38 -1.29 8.66 -8.39
CA LYS A 38 -1.02 8.35 -9.79
C LYS A 38 -0.18 7.08 -9.96
N ASP A 39 0.60 6.72 -8.95
CA ASP A 39 1.46 5.52 -8.95
C ASP A 39 0.73 4.27 -8.43
N LEU A 40 -0.54 4.40 -8.05
CA LEU A 40 -1.37 3.27 -7.65
C LEU A 40 -1.88 2.52 -8.90
N PRO A 41 -2.15 1.20 -8.79
CA PRO A 41 -2.76 0.44 -9.87
C PRO A 41 -4.08 1.07 -10.35
N PRO A 42 -4.49 0.91 -11.61
CA PRO A 42 -5.70 1.53 -12.13
C PRO A 42 -6.96 1.13 -11.36
N ALA A 43 -7.03 -0.14 -10.92
CA ALA A 43 -8.06 -0.63 -10.03
C ALA A 43 -7.51 -0.63 -8.60
N HIS A 44 -7.81 0.42 -7.83
CA HIS A 44 -7.47 0.52 -6.41
C HIS A 44 -8.55 1.24 -5.62
N ARG A 45 -8.56 1.05 -4.30
CA ARG A 45 -9.42 1.80 -3.38
C ARG A 45 -8.64 2.20 -2.12
N VAL A 46 -8.68 3.49 -1.79
CA VAL A 46 -8.15 3.99 -0.52
C VAL A 46 -9.26 3.94 0.52
N VAL A 47 -9.08 3.12 1.56
CA VAL A 47 -10.08 2.89 2.62
C VAL A 47 -9.56 3.48 3.93
N LYS A 48 -10.43 4.18 4.66
CA LYS A 48 -10.07 4.72 5.98
C LYS A 48 -10.23 3.65 7.08
N PRO A 49 -9.44 3.73 8.16
CA PRO A 49 -9.66 2.87 9.33
C PRO A 49 -11.10 2.98 9.84
N GLY A 50 -11.79 1.85 10.01
CA GLY A 50 -13.18 1.78 10.49
C GLY A 50 -14.26 1.93 9.43
N GLU A 51 -13.89 2.16 8.16
CA GLU A 51 -14.85 2.19 7.06
C GLU A 51 -15.36 0.78 6.73
N ALA A 52 -16.68 0.63 6.55
CA ALA A 52 -17.27 -0.64 6.17
C ALA A 52 -16.86 -1.00 4.73
N VAL A 53 -16.28 -2.19 4.55
CA VAL A 53 -15.87 -2.71 3.24
C VAL A 53 -16.54 -4.02 2.93
N SER A 54 -16.82 -4.24 1.65
CA SER A 54 -17.33 -5.52 1.16
C SER A 54 -16.26 -6.61 1.27
N MET A 55 -16.68 -7.79 1.75
CA MET A 55 -15.83 -8.98 1.92
C MET A 55 -15.80 -9.87 0.65
N ASP A 56 -16.24 -9.33 -0.49
CA ASP A 56 -16.25 -10.01 -1.79
C ASP A 56 -14.84 -10.10 -2.39
N TYR A 57 -14.54 -11.21 -3.06
CA TYR A 57 -13.27 -11.38 -3.78
C TYR A 57 -13.39 -10.79 -5.19
N ARG A 58 -12.50 -9.85 -5.52
CA ARG A 58 -12.35 -9.26 -6.85
C ARG A 58 -10.88 -9.37 -7.25
N PRO A 59 -10.52 -10.24 -8.21
CA PRO A 59 -9.12 -10.48 -8.59
C PRO A 59 -8.40 -9.22 -9.06
N GLU A 60 -9.13 -8.30 -9.68
CA GLU A 60 -8.59 -7.04 -10.24
C GLU A 60 -8.38 -5.93 -9.18
N ARG A 61 -8.73 -6.16 -7.91
CA ARG A 61 -8.73 -5.13 -6.83
C ARG A 61 -7.55 -5.27 -5.87
#